data_AF-A0A2T4ANR1-F1
#
_entry.id   AF-A0A2T4ANR1-F1
#
_cell.length_a   1.000
_cell.length_b   1.000
_cell.length_c   1.000
_cell.angle_alpha   90.00
_cell.angle_beta   90.00
_cell.angle_gamma   90.00
#
_symmetry.space_group_name_H-M   'P 1'
#
loop_
_entity.id
_entity.type
_entity.pdbx_description
1 polymer ?
#
loop_
_entity_poly.entity_id
_entity_poly.type
_entity_poly.pdbx_seq_one_letter_code
_entity_poly.pdbx_strand_id
1 'polypeptide(L)'
;MAVTQLMYHPTVQARVGQVLAPAITVGHPNMDPTAFYYFATPVLLSATGTVVEGLLQGNRAVTGMPINGGAAIQYTLTDLVILAPGTYYIRLDLYGMSTEGANLVAQTNPALVTVSN
;
A
#
# COMPACT_ATOMS: atom_id res chain seq x y z
N MET A 1 13.62 17.13 -11.70
CA MET A 1 14.25 15.79 -11.69
C MET A 1 13.16 14.74 -11.66
N ALA A 2 13.28 13.73 -12.52
CA ALA A 2 12.19 12.82 -12.88
C ALA A 2 11.68 11.97 -11.70
N VAL A 3 10.35 11.92 -11.56
CA VAL A 3 9.62 11.06 -10.61
C VAL A 3 9.93 9.62 -10.96
N THR A 4 10.84 9.00 -10.21
CA THR A 4 11.29 7.65 -10.49
C THR A 4 10.40 6.66 -9.74
N GLN A 5 9.32 6.28 -10.43
CA GLN A 5 8.62 4.99 -10.37
C GLN A 5 8.00 4.59 -9.01
N LEU A 6 6.73 4.97 -8.82
CA LEU A 6 5.79 4.27 -7.94
C LEU A 6 5.61 2.83 -8.46
N MET A 7 5.97 1.88 -7.62
CA MET A 7 6.09 0.45 -7.89
C MET A 7 4.91 -0.24 -8.60
N TYR A 8 5.28 -1.32 -9.28
CA TYR A 8 4.48 -2.28 -10.01
C TYR A 8 3.51 -3.04 -9.09
N HIS A 9 2.22 -2.82 -9.30
CA HIS A 9 1.16 -3.68 -8.79
C HIS A 9 0.50 -4.33 -10.00
N PRO A 10 0.73 -5.62 -10.28
CA PRO A 10 0.00 -6.28 -11.35
C PRO A 10 -1.48 -6.31 -10.96
N THR A 11 -2.39 -6.21 -11.92
CA THR A 11 -3.83 -6.42 -11.66
C THR A 11 -4.00 -7.75 -10.92
N VAL A 12 -4.56 -7.69 -9.71
CA VAL A 12 -4.71 -8.88 -8.87
C VAL A 12 -6.09 -9.49 -9.15
N GLN A 13 -6.10 -10.74 -9.59
CA GLN A 13 -7.30 -11.57 -9.53
C GLN A 13 -7.28 -12.33 -8.21
N ALA A 14 -8.22 -12.03 -7.33
CA ALA A 14 -8.34 -12.60 -6.01
C ALA A 14 -9.63 -13.40 -5.87
N ARG A 15 -9.67 -14.27 -4.87
CA ARG A 15 -10.90 -14.91 -4.40
C ARG A 15 -11.31 -14.34 -3.05
N VAL A 16 -12.62 -14.32 -2.78
CA VAL A 16 -13.17 -13.90 -1.50
C VAL A 16 -12.50 -14.69 -0.37
N GLY A 17 -12.01 -13.96 0.64
CA GLY A 17 -11.41 -14.57 1.83
C GLY A 17 -10.01 -15.16 1.61
N GLN A 18 -9.45 -15.10 0.40
CA GLN A 18 -8.08 -15.54 0.13
C GLN A 18 -7.08 -14.38 0.22
N VAL A 19 -5.86 -14.72 0.62
CA VAL A 19 -4.74 -13.80 0.63
C VAL A 19 -4.44 -13.32 -0.79
N LEU A 20 -4.28 -12.01 -0.95
CA LEU A 20 -3.94 -11.40 -2.22
C LEU A 20 -2.57 -11.89 -2.69
N ALA A 21 -2.52 -12.39 -3.93
CA ALA A 21 -1.31 -12.88 -4.56
C ALA A 21 -1.15 -12.28 -5.97
N PRO A 22 0.03 -11.78 -6.35
CA PRO A 22 1.25 -11.70 -5.54
C PRO A 22 1.15 -10.69 -4.40
N ALA A 23 2.07 -10.76 -3.44
CA ALA A 23 2.19 -9.80 -2.36
C ALA A 23 2.37 -8.37 -2.91
N ILE A 24 1.78 -7.41 -2.20
CA ILE A 24 1.79 -6.02 -2.62
C ILE A 24 3.09 -5.39 -2.16
N THR A 25 3.96 -5.06 -3.11
CA THR A 25 5.25 -4.43 -2.83
C THR A 25 5.27 -3.03 -3.40
N VAL A 26 5.64 -2.03 -2.59
CA VAL A 26 5.76 -0.64 -3.01
C VAL A 26 7.11 -0.03 -2.63
N GLY A 27 7.65 0.78 -3.53
CA GLY A 27 8.97 1.40 -3.47
C GLY A 27 8.85 2.91 -3.61
N HIS A 28 9.39 3.55 -2.59
CA HIS A 28 9.53 4.95 -2.31
C HIS A 28 10.90 5.62 -2.40
N PRO A 29 11.19 6.69 -3.16
CA PRO A 29 12.36 7.51 -2.83
C PRO A 29 12.29 8.01 -1.38
N ASN A 30 13.38 8.01 -0.62
CA ASN A 30 13.36 8.59 0.73
C ASN A 30 13.11 10.11 0.59
N MET A 31 11.90 10.57 0.96
CA MET A 31 11.41 11.92 0.67
C MET A 31 11.41 12.84 1.90
N ASP A 32 11.46 12.29 3.11
CA ASP A 32 11.42 13.05 4.36
C ASP A 32 12.73 12.86 5.15
N PRO A 33 13.62 13.87 5.17
CA PRO A 33 14.87 13.80 5.91
C PRO A 33 14.68 13.87 7.44
N THR A 34 13.48 14.22 7.91
CA THR A 34 13.17 14.35 9.34
C THR A 34 12.52 13.09 9.93
N ALA A 35 12.05 12.18 9.07
CA ALA A 35 11.45 10.93 9.49
C ALA A 35 12.50 9.94 10.01
N PHE A 36 12.33 9.44 11.23
CA PHE A 36 13.14 8.37 11.80
C PHE A 36 12.55 6.97 11.56
N TYR A 37 11.25 6.88 11.25
CA TYR A 37 10.59 5.66 10.81
C TYR A 37 9.65 5.93 9.64
N TYR A 38 9.43 4.91 8.84
CA TYR A 38 8.47 4.92 7.76
C TYR A 38 7.49 3.76 7.91
N PHE A 39 6.22 3.98 7.60
CA PHE A 39 5.22 2.93 7.54
C PHE A 39 4.17 3.24 6.47
N ALA A 40 3.46 2.21 6.03
CA ALA A 40 2.38 2.34 5.06
C ALA A 40 1.11 1.67 5.56
N THR A 41 -0.05 2.24 5.19
CA THR A 41 -1.35 1.65 5.47
C THR A 41 -2.10 1.41 4.15
N PRO A 42 -2.71 0.22 3.96
CA PRO A 42 -3.52 -0.05 2.80
C PRO A 42 -4.96 0.45 2.98
N VAL A 43 -5.44 1.12 1.94
CA VAL A 43 -6.81 1.63 1.82
C VAL A 43 -7.48 0.91 0.65
N LEU A 44 -8.62 0.29 0.93
CA LEU A 44 -9.47 -0.30 -0.09
C LEU A 44 -10.45 0.76 -0.61
N LEU A 45 -10.49 0.92 -1.92
CA LEU A 45 -11.36 1.86 -2.61
C LEU A 45 -12.35 1.08 -3.47
N SER A 46 -13.59 1.57 -3.56
CA SER A 46 -14.58 1.09 -4.52
C SER A 46 -14.18 1.44 -5.96
N ALA A 47 -14.90 0.90 -6.94
CA ALA A 47 -14.74 1.29 -8.34
C ALA A 47 -14.96 2.79 -8.60
N THR A 48 -15.64 3.50 -7.70
CA THR A 48 -15.88 4.95 -7.77
C THR A 48 -14.85 5.77 -6.99
N GLY A 49 -13.83 5.13 -6.41
CA GLY A 49 -12.78 5.80 -5.63
C GLY A 49 -13.16 6.13 -4.18
N THR A 50 -14.27 5.58 -3.67
CA THR A 50 -14.71 5.80 -2.28
C THR A 50 -14.05 4.80 -1.35
N VAL A 51 -13.63 5.21 -0.15
CA VAL A 51 -13.08 4.28 0.85
C VAL A 51 -14.14 3.26 1.27
N VAL A 52 -13.77 1.99 1.28
CA VAL A 52 -14.63 0.88 1.70
C VAL A 52 -14.07 0.28 2.98
N GLU A 53 -14.80 0.48 4.08
CA GLU A 53 -14.42 -0.05 5.39
C GLU A 53 -14.95 -1.46 5.63
N GLY A 54 -14.27 -2.22 6.48
CA GLY A 54 -14.70 -3.54 6.96
C GLY A 54 -14.48 -4.71 5.99
N LEU A 55 -14.15 -4.46 4.72
CA LEU A 55 -13.92 -5.54 3.74
C LEU A 55 -12.45 -5.95 3.60
N LEU A 56 -11.51 -5.07 3.93
CA LEU A 56 -10.09 -5.36 3.89
C LEU A 56 -9.62 -5.89 5.25
N GLN A 57 -9.12 -7.12 5.27
CA GLN A 57 -8.52 -7.77 6.43
C GLN A 57 -7.02 -8.06 6.21
N GLY A 58 -6.36 -8.52 7.28
CA GLY A 58 -4.92 -8.71 7.34
C GLY A 58 -4.22 -7.55 8.06
N ASN A 59 -2.90 -7.50 7.97
CA ASN A 59 -2.14 -6.43 8.58
C ASN A 59 -2.32 -5.11 7.81
N ARG A 60 -2.96 -4.13 8.47
CA ARG A 60 -3.24 -2.79 7.90
C ARG A 60 -2.12 -1.78 8.16
N ALA A 61 -0.97 -2.22 8.66
CA ALA A 61 0.22 -1.37 8.79
C ALA A 61 1.48 -2.19 8.50
N VAL A 62 2.35 -1.66 7.65
CA VAL A 62 3.65 -2.28 7.36
C VAL A 62 4.76 -1.28 7.56
N THR A 63 5.82 -1.69 8.26
CA THR A 63 7.04 -0.89 8.41
C THR A 63 7.82 -0.86 7.11
N GLY A 64 8.29 0.32 6.72
CA GLY A 64 9.14 0.51 5.57
C GLY A 64 10.57 0.01 5.83
N MET A 65 11.13 -0.74 4.89
CA MET A 65 12.51 -1.20 4.92
C MET A 65 13.37 -0.32 4.00
N PRO A 66 14.47 0.28 4.49
CA PRO A 66 15.39 1.00 3.63
C PRO A 66 16.08 0.05 2.64
N ILE A 67 16.07 0.42 1.37
CA ILE A 67 16.71 -0.27 0.25
C ILE A 67 17.67 0.67 -0.48
N ASN A 68 18.48 0.15 -1.39
CA ASN A 68 19.45 0.94 -2.18
C ASN A 68 20.35 1.83 -1.29
N GLY A 69 20.84 1.28 -0.19
CA GLY A 69 21.67 2.03 0.78
C GLY A 69 20.91 3.14 1.52
N GLY A 70 19.58 3.07 1.60
CA GLY A 70 18.73 4.05 2.29
C GLY A 70 18.18 5.16 1.39
N ALA A 71 18.52 5.16 0.09
CA ALA A 71 17.99 6.10 -0.88
C ALA A 71 16.49 5.89 -1.16
N ALA A 72 15.97 4.70 -0.88
CA ALA A 72 14.57 4.37 -1.05
C ALA A 72 14.05 3.51 0.12
N ILE A 73 12.73 3.50 0.31
CA ILE A 73 12.00 2.72 1.30
C ILE A 73 11.07 1.76 0.56
N GLN A 74 11.09 0.48 0.95
CA GLN A 74 10.22 -0.56 0.42
C GLN A 74 9.20 -1.01 1.47
N TYR A 75 7.98 -1.27 1.05
CA TYR A 75 6.88 -1.80 1.84
C TYR A 75 6.38 -3.08 1.21
N THR A 76 6.12 -4.11 2.01
CA THR A 76 5.62 -5.40 1.49
C THR A 76 4.48 -5.90 2.36
N LEU A 77 3.28 -5.97 1.79
CA LEU A 77 2.07 -6.50 2.42
C LEU A 77 1.80 -7.90 1.86
N THR A 78 1.79 -8.90 2.74
CA THR A 78 1.76 -10.32 2.35
C THR A 78 0.49 -11.06 2.78
N ASP A 79 -0.36 -10.44 3.60
CA ASP A 79 -1.45 -11.12 4.32
C ASP A 79 -2.80 -10.41 4.14
N LEU A 80 -2.91 -9.50 3.16
CA LEU A 80 -4.15 -8.81 2.88
C LEU A 80 -5.20 -9.74 2.27
N VAL A 81 -6.45 -9.56 2.68
CA VAL A 81 -7.62 -10.35 2.26
C VAL A 81 -8.79 -9.41 2.00
N ILE A 82 -9.60 -9.69 0.96
CA ILE A 82 -10.86 -8.98 0.70
C ILE A 82 -12.04 -9.94 0.90
N LEU A 83 -13.03 -9.52 1.69
CA LEU A 83 -14.11 -10.38 2.17
C LEU A 83 -15.39 -10.39 1.33
N ALA A 84 -15.45 -9.63 0.24
CA ALA A 84 -16.61 -9.61 -0.65
C ALA A 84 -16.19 -9.57 -2.12
N PRO A 85 -16.98 -10.20 -3.01
CA PRO A 85 -16.70 -10.16 -4.44
C PRO A 85 -16.95 -8.75 -4.99
N GLY A 86 -16.17 -8.37 -6.00
CA GLY A 86 -16.30 -7.06 -6.63
C GLY A 86 -15.01 -6.56 -7.27
N THR A 87 -15.11 -5.37 -7.85
CA THR A 87 -13.98 -4.64 -8.42
C THR A 87 -13.59 -3.50 -7.48
N TYR A 88 -12.34 -3.53 -7.01
CA TYR A 88 -11.80 -2.59 -6.05
C TYR A 88 -10.47 -2.02 -6.53
N TYR A 89 -9.99 -0.99 -5.84
CA TYR A 89 -8.61 -0.55 -5.95
C TYR A 89 -7.94 -0.55 -4.58
N ILE A 90 -6.66 -0.91 -4.54
CA ILE A 90 -5.83 -0.77 -3.34
C ILE A 90 -4.88 0.40 -3.53
N ARG A 91 -4.91 1.32 -2.58
CA ARG A 91 -3.96 2.43 -2.44
C ARG A 91 -3.17 2.23 -1.16
N LEU A 92 -1.87 2.54 -1.19
CA LEU A 92 -1.10 2.68 0.04
C LEU A 92 -0.92 4.15 0.38
N ASP A 93 -1.25 4.49 1.62
CA ASP A 93 -0.93 5.77 2.22
C ASP A 93 0.39 5.61 2.98
N LEU A 94 1.39 6.41 2.62
CA LEU A 94 2.78 6.30 3.06
C LEU A 94 3.07 7.39 4.08
N TYR A 95 3.58 7.02 5.24
CA TYR A 95 3.79 7.92 6.36
C TYR A 95 5.25 7.94 6.80
N GLY A 96 5.73 9.14 7.09
CA GLY A 96 6.99 9.38 7.80
C GLY A 96 6.69 9.75 9.25
N MET A 97 7.38 9.12 10.19
CA MET A 97 7.23 9.39 11.61
C MET A 97 8.41 10.23 12.11
N SER A 98 8.08 11.37 12.69
CA SER A 98 9.01 12.29 13.33
C SER A 98 8.62 12.50 14.80
N THR A 99 9.33 13.38 15.51
CA THR A 99 9.02 13.74 16.90
C THR A 99 7.67 14.45 17.04
N GLU A 100 7.14 14.99 15.95
CA GLU A 100 5.85 15.67 15.89
C GLU A 100 4.68 14.72 15.57
N GLY A 101 4.98 13.46 15.26
CA GLY A 101 4.00 12.42 14.93
C GLY A 101 4.17 11.85 13.53
N ALA A 102 3.12 11.19 13.05
CA ALA A 102 3.09 10.60 11.72
C ALA A 102 2.51 11.59 10.70
N ASN A 103 3.28 11.88 9.65
CA ASN A 103 2.89 12.75 8.55
C ASN A 103 2.72 11.93 7.28
N LEU A 104 1.65 12.20 6.51
CA LEU A 104 1.45 11.60 5.21
C LEU A 104 2.49 12.18 4.24
N VAL A 105 3.35 11.32 3.69
CA VAL A 105 4.44 11.67 2.78
C VAL A 105 4.02 11.51 1.34
N ALA A 106 3.31 10.42 1.04
CA ALA A 106 2.86 10.13 -0.32
C ALA A 106 1.67 9.17 -0.32
N GLN A 107 0.97 9.12 -1.46
CA GLN A 107 -0.03 8.11 -1.74
C GLN A 107 0.34 7.43 -3.05
N THR A 108 0.17 6.12 -3.11
CA THR A 108 0.44 5.39 -4.35
C THR A 108 -0.68 5.60 -5.36
N ASN A 109 -0.38 5.34 -6.63
CA ASN A 109 -1.45 5.12 -7.58
C ASN A 109 -2.27 3.90 -7.13
N PRO A 110 -3.61 3.98 -7.12
CA PRO A 110 -4.45 2.84 -6.79
C PRO A 110 -4.28 1.73 -7.82
N ALA A 111 -4.21 0.49 -7.37
CA ALA A 111 -4.08 -0.67 -8.23
C ALA A 111 -5.35 -1.51 -8.24
N LEU A 112 -5.77 -1.94 -9.43
CA LEU A 112 -7.00 -2.71 -9.63
C LEU A 112 -6.89 -4.11 -9.02
N VAL A 113 -7.91 -4.48 -8.24
CA VAL A 113 -8.12 -5.82 -7.70
C VAL A 113 -9.53 -6.28 -8.06
N THR A 114 -9.64 -7.43 -8.72
CA THR A 114 -10.92 -8.09 -9.01
C THR A 114 -11.06 -9.30 -8.12
N VAL A 115 -12.14 -9.34 -7.33
CA VAL A 115 -12.41 -10.40 -6.36
C VAL A 115 -13.61 -11.23 -6.84
N SER A 116 -13.39 -12.52 -7.07
CA SER A 116 -14.42 -13.50 -7.42
C SER A 116 -14.71 -14.45 -6.24
N ASN A 117 -15.76 -15.25 -6.33
CA ASN A 117 -16.07 -16.27 -5.32
C ASN A 117 -15.10 -17.47 -5.36
#